data_AF-A0AAX3TCM1-F1
#
_entry.id   AF-A0AAX3TCM1-F1
#
_cell.length_a   1.000
_cell.length_b   1.000
_cell.length_c   1.000
_cell.angle_alpha   90.00
_cell.angle_beta   90.00
_cell.angle_gamma   90.00
#
_symmetry.space_group_name_H-M   'P 1'
#
loop_
_entity.id
_entity.type
_entity.pdbx_description
1 polymer ?
#
loop_
_entity_poly.entity_id
_entity_poly.type
_entity_poly.pdbx_seq_one_letter_code
_entity_poly.pdbx_strand_id
1 'polypeptide(L)'
;MVAVCGIALGVSTIGIQSGVAVTATGSSQVFEQSPTTGTPGAESLATWEQTSAVAKAKEYLSIMAFSRAGLIDQLEYEGFSTADATYAVTEVEAQGAVDWNEQAAQKARDYRSMTAFSRQGLIEQLEYEGFTSTQATYGVDHA
;
A
#
# COMPACT_ATOMS: atom_id res chain seq x y z
N MET A 1 39.20 0.16 25.06
CA MET A 1 39.00 1.59 25.36
C MET A 1 37.56 1.78 25.77
N VAL A 2 37.30 2.27 26.99
CA VAL A 2 35.94 2.50 27.50
C VAL A 2 35.71 4.01 27.52
N ALA A 3 34.63 4.46 26.90
CA ALA A 3 34.21 5.86 26.89
C ALA A 3 32.68 5.92 27.06
N VAL A 4 32.22 5.69 28.29
CA VAL A 4 30.86 6.06 28.70
C VAL A 4 30.91 7.52 29.14
N CYS A 5 30.09 8.37 28.52
CA CYS A 5 29.87 9.74 28.96
C CYS A 5 28.41 9.86 29.47
N GLY A 6 28.21 10.47 30.65
CA GLY A 6 26.93 11.13 30.98
C GLY A 6 26.72 12.35 30.07
N ILE A 7 25.81 13.30 30.28
CA ILE A 7 24.95 13.72 31.40
C ILE A 7 23.79 14.53 30.73
N ALA A 8 22.60 14.79 31.29
CA ALA A 8 22.09 14.69 32.65
C ALA A 8 20.55 14.50 32.68
N LEU A 9 19.97 14.50 33.89
CA LEU A 9 18.53 14.64 34.14
C LEU A 9 18.12 16.12 34.15
N GLY A 10 16.92 16.44 33.67
CA GLY A 10 16.40 17.81 33.60
C GLY A 10 14.88 17.89 33.65
N VAL A 11 14.26 17.45 34.75
CA VAL A 11 12.84 17.70 35.00
C VAL A 11 12.66 19.16 35.44
N SER A 12 11.74 19.89 34.81
CA SER A 12 11.31 21.21 35.28
C SER A 12 9.83 21.42 34.99
N THR A 13 9.00 21.07 35.97
CA THR A 13 7.58 21.41 36.00
C THR A 13 7.41 22.86 36.41
N ILE A 14 6.83 23.68 35.53
CA ILE A 14 6.35 25.03 35.86
C ILE A 14 4.82 25.00 35.87
N GLY A 15 4.22 25.35 37.00
CA GLY A 15 2.79 25.68 37.12
C GLY A 15 2.59 27.19 37.29
N ILE A 16 1.40 27.61 37.77
CA ILE A 16 0.95 29.02 37.97
C ILE A 16 0.53 29.67 36.63
N GLN A 17 -0.64 30.29 36.42
CA GLN A 17 -1.82 30.56 37.27
C GLN A 17 -3.13 30.66 36.45
N SER A 18 -4.28 30.67 37.13
CA SER A 18 -5.60 30.83 36.51
C SER A 18 -5.96 32.28 36.12
N GLY A 19 -6.65 32.42 34.98
CA GLY A 19 -7.80 33.33 34.85
C GLY A 19 -7.58 34.70 34.21
N VAL A 20 -8.25 34.96 33.08
CA VAL A 20 -9.31 35.97 32.89
C VAL A 20 -9.81 35.86 31.45
N ALA A 21 -11.12 35.93 31.24
CA ALA A 21 -11.75 35.87 29.91
C ALA A 21 -12.03 37.28 29.36
N VAL A 22 -11.78 37.50 28.07
CA VAL A 22 -12.46 38.51 27.25
C VAL A 22 -12.66 37.97 25.83
N THR A 23 -13.90 37.99 25.38
CA THR A 23 -14.27 37.85 23.96
C THR A 23 -14.23 39.22 23.28
N ALA A 24 -13.51 39.36 22.16
CA ALA A 24 -13.57 40.53 21.30
C ALA A 24 -13.43 40.14 19.82
N THR A 25 -14.36 40.65 19.00
CA THR A 25 -14.52 40.35 17.58
C THR A 25 -13.60 41.21 16.70
N GLY A 26 -12.98 40.59 15.68
CA GLY A 26 -12.85 41.20 14.36
C GLY A 26 -11.57 41.99 14.04
N SER A 27 -10.67 41.37 13.27
CA SER A 27 -10.00 42.04 12.14
C SER A 27 -9.49 41.01 11.13
N SER A 28 -10.04 41.05 9.91
CA SER A 28 -9.59 40.17 8.82
C SER A 28 -8.28 40.68 8.24
N GLN A 29 -7.18 39.96 8.48
CA GLN A 29 -5.96 40.15 7.69
C GLN A 29 -5.93 39.14 6.55
N VAL A 30 -5.89 39.67 5.33
CA VAL A 30 -5.67 38.90 4.10
C VAL A 30 -4.20 38.47 4.09
N PHE A 31 -3.95 37.19 4.33
CA PHE A 31 -2.66 36.57 4.07
C PHE A 31 -2.71 35.87 2.71
N GLU A 32 -2.49 36.63 1.64
CA GLU A 32 -1.98 36.06 0.40
C GLU A 32 -0.54 35.61 0.63
N GLN A 33 -0.37 34.38 1.13
CA GLN A 33 0.87 33.65 1.03
C GLN A 33 0.62 32.42 0.16
N SER A 34 1.03 32.52 -1.10
CA SER A 34 1.13 31.39 -2.01
C SER A 34 2.20 30.42 -1.46
N PRO A 35 1.87 29.17 -1.11
CA PRO A 35 2.84 28.25 -0.53
C PRO A 35 3.59 27.51 -1.65
N THR A 36 4.85 27.91 -1.88
CA THR A 36 5.85 27.04 -2.54
C THR A 36 6.85 26.59 -1.49
N THR A 37 6.49 25.55 -0.74
CA THR A 37 7.39 24.89 0.21
C THR A 37 7.08 23.40 0.23
N GLY A 38 8.04 22.57 -0.15
CA GLY A 38 7.94 21.12 0.05
C GLY A 38 7.91 20.81 1.55
N THR A 39 6.95 19.98 1.97
CA THR A 39 6.71 19.65 3.39
C THR A 39 7.47 18.37 3.75
N PRO A 40 8.47 18.40 4.66
CA PRO A 40 9.24 17.19 5.03
C PRO A 40 8.39 16.04 5.60
N GLY A 41 7.22 16.37 6.18
CA GLY A 41 6.25 15.38 6.64
C GLY A 41 5.51 14.64 5.51
N ALA A 42 5.36 15.24 4.33
CA ALA A 42 4.65 14.61 3.22
C ALA A 42 5.46 13.45 2.61
N GLU A 43 6.77 13.64 2.43
CA GLU A 43 7.67 12.58 1.96
C GLU A 43 7.81 11.45 2.98
N SER A 44 7.89 11.78 4.28
CA SER A 44 7.94 10.77 5.35
C SER A 44 6.65 9.95 5.50
N LEU A 45 5.49 10.52 5.19
CA LEU A 45 4.22 9.79 5.19
C LEU A 45 4.06 8.95 3.92
N ALA A 46 4.39 9.49 2.74
CA ALA A 46 4.35 8.74 1.48
C ALA A 46 5.23 7.48 1.54
N THR A 47 6.45 7.60 2.06
CA THR A 47 7.37 6.45 2.23
C THR A 47 6.88 5.42 3.25
N TRP A 48 6.11 5.82 4.28
CA TRP A 48 5.47 4.89 5.21
C TRP A 48 4.28 4.14 4.57
N GLU A 49 3.40 4.85 3.85
CA GLU A 49 2.26 4.23 3.16
C GLU A 49 2.73 3.24 2.08
N GLN A 50 3.73 3.63 1.29
CA GLN A 50 4.38 2.75 0.31
C GLN A 50 4.98 1.49 0.93
N THR A 51 5.66 1.61 2.08
CA THR A 51 6.20 0.47 2.82
C THR A 51 5.08 -0.46 3.31
N SER A 52 3.97 0.13 3.79
CA SER A 52 2.80 -0.60 4.28
C SER A 52 2.06 -1.34 3.13
N ALA A 53 1.90 -0.68 1.98
CA ALA A 53 1.32 -1.27 0.78
C ALA A 53 2.18 -2.43 0.24
N VAL A 54 3.51 -2.30 0.20
CA VAL A 54 4.44 -3.40 -0.18
C VAL A 54 4.31 -4.58 0.78
N ALA A 55 4.19 -4.33 2.09
CA ALA A 55 4.01 -5.40 3.08
C ALA A 55 2.67 -6.13 2.88
N LYS A 56 1.58 -5.39 2.69
CA LYS A 56 0.25 -5.96 2.44
C LYS A 56 0.17 -6.73 1.12
N ALA A 57 0.81 -6.23 0.06
CA ALA A 57 0.92 -6.93 -1.23
C ALA A 57 1.57 -8.32 -1.08
N LYS A 58 2.67 -8.40 -0.32
CA LYS A 58 3.38 -9.67 -0.04
C LYS A 58 2.55 -10.61 0.84
N GLU A 59 1.82 -10.07 1.82
CA GLU A 59 0.88 -10.85 2.64
C GLU A 59 -0.18 -11.52 1.77
N TYR A 60 -0.85 -10.75 0.90
CA TYR A 60 -1.86 -11.27 -0.03
C TYR A 60 -1.34 -12.37 -0.94
N LEU A 61 -0.22 -12.13 -1.62
CA LEU A 61 0.42 -13.10 -2.52
C LEU A 61 0.89 -14.38 -1.81
N SER A 62 1.03 -14.36 -0.48
CA SER A 62 1.37 -15.54 0.32
C SER A 62 0.17 -16.42 0.70
N ILE A 63 -1.06 -15.90 0.59
CA ILE A 63 -2.29 -16.60 1.01
C ILE A 63 -3.26 -16.90 -0.14
N MET A 64 -3.23 -16.14 -1.23
CA MET A 64 -4.10 -16.37 -2.40
C MET A 64 -3.46 -15.83 -3.68
N ALA A 65 -3.87 -16.41 -4.81
CA ALA A 65 -3.38 -15.97 -6.12
C ALA A 65 -4.03 -14.66 -6.58
N PHE A 66 -3.24 -13.78 -7.21
CA PHE A 66 -3.70 -12.52 -7.80
C PHE A 66 -3.13 -12.27 -9.19
N SER A 67 -3.91 -11.61 -10.05
CA SER A 67 -3.37 -10.91 -11.21
C SER A 67 -2.71 -9.60 -10.78
N ARG A 68 -1.85 -9.04 -11.65
CA ARG A 68 -1.22 -7.74 -11.37
C ARG A 68 -2.24 -6.63 -11.16
N ALA A 69 -3.33 -6.63 -11.94
CA ALA A 69 -4.42 -5.66 -11.80
C ALA A 69 -5.23 -5.91 -10.51
N GLY A 70 -5.68 -7.15 -10.29
CA GLY A 70 -6.49 -7.50 -9.12
C GLY A 70 -5.77 -7.28 -7.78
N LEU A 71 -4.44 -7.38 -7.73
CA LEU A 71 -3.68 -7.01 -6.52
C LEU A 71 -3.63 -5.49 -6.29
N ILE A 72 -3.60 -4.67 -7.35
CA ILE A 72 -3.70 -3.22 -7.24
C ILE A 72 -5.10 -2.86 -6.71
N ASP A 73 -6.15 -3.38 -7.37
CA ASP A 73 -7.55 -3.13 -6.98
C ASP A 73 -7.82 -3.57 -5.52
N GLN A 74 -7.24 -4.69 -5.08
CA GLN A 74 -7.33 -5.15 -3.70
C GLN A 74 -6.64 -4.22 -2.69
N LEU A 75 -5.50 -3.63 -3.06
CA LEU A 75 -4.81 -2.64 -2.20
C LEU A 75 -5.55 -1.30 -2.16
N GLU A 76 -6.16 -0.88 -3.28
CA GLU A 76 -7.07 0.28 -3.28
C GLU A 76 -8.29 0.05 -2.38
N TYR A 77 -8.86 -1.15 -2.38
CA TYR A 77 -9.94 -1.54 -1.48
C TYR A 77 -9.52 -1.52 0.00
N GLU A 78 -8.28 -1.90 0.33
CA GLU A 78 -7.71 -1.75 1.69
C GLU A 78 -7.47 -0.28 2.08
N GLY A 79 -7.65 0.67 1.15
CA GLY A 79 -7.55 2.12 1.39
C GLY A 79 -6.23 2.77 0.99
N PHE A 80 -5.31 2.04 0.34
CA PHE A 80 -4.11 2.64 -0.24
C PHE A 80 -4.48 3.50 -1.45
N SER A 81 -3.67 4.54 -1.74
CA SER A 81 -3.86 5.31 -2.96
C SER A 81 -3.50 4.47 -4.20
N THR A 82 -4.10 4.76 -5.36
CA THR A 82 -3.70 4.15 -6.65
C THR A 82 -2.20 4.21 -6.90
N ALA A 83 -1.54 5.30 -6.47
CA ALA A 83 -0.11 5.47 -6.61
C ALA A 83 0.67 4.48 -5.72
N ASP A 84 0.28 4.33 -4.46
CA ASP A 84 0.97 3.46 -3.50
C ASP A 84 0.67 1.97 -3.75
N ALA A 85 -0.56 1.64 -4.17
CA ALA A 85 -0.93 0.31 -4.64
C ALA A 85 -0.15 -0.10 -5.90
N THR A 86 -0.09 0.78 -6.91
CA THR A 86 0.69 0.53 -8.14
C THR A 86 2.18 0.44 -7.84
N TYR A 87 2.71 1.30 -6.97
CA TYR A 87 4.10 1.24 -6.50
C TYR A 87 4.38 -0.10 -5.82
N ALA A 88 3.53 -0.51 -4.87
CA ALA A 88 3.72 -1.75 -4.11
C ALA A 88 3.80 -2.99 -5.01
N VAL A 89 2.87 -3.12 -5.96
CA VAL A 89 2.88 -4.24 -6.91
C VAL A 89 4.10 -4.21 -7.84
N THR A 90 4.52 -3.02 -8.27
CA THR A 90 5.74 -2.83 -9.09
C THR A 90 7.01 -3.17 -8.30
N GLU A 91 7.08 -2.84 -7.01
CA GLU A 91 8.22 -3.17 -6.15
C GLU A 91 8.33 -4.68 -5.86
N VAL A 92 7.21 -5.36 -5.62
CA VAL A 92 7.20 -6.82 -5.44
C VAL A 92 7.65 -7.54 -6.72
N GLU A 93 7.24 -7.04 -7.89
CA GLU A 93 7.68 -7.48 -9.21
C GLU A 93 9.18 -7.20 -9.44
N ALA A 94 9.67 -5.99 -9.15
CA ALA A 94 11.08 -5.62 -9.29
C ALA A 94 12.02 -6.40 -8.35
N GLN A 95 11.52 -6.81 -7.19
CA GLN A 95 12.25 -7.65 -6.23
C GLN A 95 12.24 -9.15 -6.61
N GLY A 96 11.56 -9.53 -7.70
CA GLY A 96 11.43 -10.93 -8.15
C GLY A 96 10.63 -11.80 -7.19
N ALA A 97 9.78 -11.19 -6.35
CA ALA A 97 9.01 -11.89 -5.32
C ALA A 97 7.67 -12.44 -5.82
N VAL A 98 7.33 -12.23 -7.10
CA VAL A 98 6.12 -12.74 -7.75
C VAL A 98 6.41 -13.16 -9.19
N ASP A 99 5.85 -14.30 -9.59
CA ASP A 99 5.74 -14.72 -11.00
C ASP A 99 4.25 -14.74 -11.36
N TRP A 100 3.83 -13.82 -12.24
CA TRP A 100 2.43 -13.68 -12.63
C TRP A 100 1.87 -14.86 -13.42
N ASN A 101 2.72 -15.65 -14.09
CA ASN A 101 2.30 -16.88 -14.76
C ASN A 101 2.02 -17.98 -13.72
N GLU A 102 2.84 -18.08 -12.66
CA GLU A 102 2.58 -19.02 -11.56
C GLU A 102 1.36 -18.60 -10.72
N GLN A 103 1.15 -17.29 -10.52
CA GLN A 103 -0.09 -16.77 -9.93
C GLN A 103 -1.33 -17.17 -10.75
N ALA A 104 -1.26 -17.06 -12.08
CA ALA A 104 -2.34 -17.52 -12.95
C ALA A 104 -2.56 -19.04 -12.84
N ALA A 105 -1.48 -19.83 -12.81
CA ALA A 105 -1.57 -21.28 -12.64
C ALA A 105 -2.21 -21.67 -11.30
N GLN A 106 -1.82 -21.00 -10.21
CA GLN A 106 -2.43 -21.22 -8.90
C GLN A 106 -3.92 -20.83 -8.89
N LYS A 107 -4.29 -19.68 -9.46
CA LYS A 107 -5.70 -19.28 -9.56
C LYS A 107 -6.54 -20.29 -10.36
N ALA A 108 -6.01 -20.80 -11.45
CA ALA A 108 -6.66 -21.83 -12.26
C ALA A 108 -6.82 -23.15 -11.50
N ARG A 109 -5.84 -23.54 -10.65
CA ARG A 109 -5.95 -24.69 -9.72
C ARG A 109 -7.04 -24.48 -8.69
N ASP A 110 -7.06 -23.30 -8.05
CA ASP A 110 -8.07 -22.94 -7.05
C ASP A 110 -9.48 -23.05 -7.65
N TYR A 111 -9.72 -22.44 -8.82
CA TYR A 111 -11.00 -22.54 -9.52
C TYR A 111 -11.41 -23.97 -9.88
N ARG A 112 -10.48 -24.77 -10.41
CA ARG A 112 -10.75 -26.18 -10.75
C ARG A 112 -11.04 -27.06 -9.54
N SER A 113 -10.54 -26.70 -8.36
CA SER A 113 -10.87 -27.38 -7.10
C SER A 113 -12.31 -27.09 -6.63
N MET A 114 -12.84 -25.92 -6.97
CA MET A 114 -14.17 -25.45 -6.55
C MET A 114 -15.28 -25.70 -7.58
N THR A 115 -14.96 -25.68 -8.88
CA THR A 115 -15.96 -25.77 -9.96
C THR A 115 -15.34 -26.34 -11.24
N ALA A 116 -16.12 -27.15 -11.96
CA ALA A 116 -15.72 -27.72 -13.25
C ALA A 116 -15.89 -26.68 -14.38
N PHE A 117 -14.82 -26.00 -14.75
CA PHE A 117 -14.75 -25.14 -15.94
C PHE A 117 -14.34 -25.94 -17.19
N SER A 118 -14.76 -25.47 -18.37
CA SER A 118 -14.10 -25.82 -19.63
C SER A 118 -12.76 -25.08 -19.74
N ARG A 119 -11.81 -25.57 -20.57
CA ARG A 119 -10.51 -24.89 -20.77
C ARG A 119 -10.71 -23.42 -21.17
N GLN A 120 -11.59 -23.17 -22.14
CA GLN A 120 -11.87 -21.82 -22.64
C GLN A 120 -12.55 -20.94 -21.58
N GLY A 121 -13.56 -21.47 -20.89
CA GLY A 121 -14.27 -20.71 -19.84
C GLY A 121 -13.38 -20.37 -18.64
N LEU A 122 -12.37 -21.21 -18.33
CA LEU A 122 -11.39 -20.89 -17.29
C LEU A 122 -10.41 -19.79 -17.74
N ILE A 123 -9.99 -19.78 -19.02
CA ILE A 123 -9.17 -18.68 -19.57
C ILE A 123 -9.93 -17.36 -19.47
N GLU A 124 -11.19 -17.34 -19.94
CA GLU A 124 -12.07 -16.16 -19.85
C GLU A 124 -12.30 -15.70 -18.41
N GLN A 125 -12.41 -16.63 -17.45
CA GLN A 125 -12.54 -16.32 -16.02
C GLN A 125 -11.26 -15.68 -15.45
N LEU A 126 -10.07 -16.13 -15.86
CA LEU A 126 -8.81 -15.52 -15.45
C LEU A 126 -8.58 -14.15 -16.12
N GLU A 127 -8.98 -13.99 -17.39
CA GLU A 127 -8.97 -12.68 -18.06
C GLU A 127 -9.91 -11.69 -17.37
N TYR A 128 -11.09 -12.14 -16.91
CA TYR A 128 -12.00 -11.33 -16.10
C TYR A 128 -11.40 -10.94 -14.73
N GLU A 129 -10.58 -11.80 -14.12
CA GLU A 129 -9.77 -11.44 -12.93
C GLU A 129 -8.56 -10.53 -13.24
N GLY A 130 -8.40 -10.05 -14.48
CA GLY A 130 -7.34 -9.11 -14.86
C GLY A 130 -5.99 -9.75 -15.16
N PHE A 131 -5.92 -11.08 -15.33
CA PHE A 131 -4.75 -11.69 -15.97
C PHE A 131 -4.73 -11.35 -17.47
N THR A 132 -3.53 -11.16 -18.04
CA THR A 132 -3.41 -11.05 -19.50
C THR A 132 -3.75 -12.38 -20.18
N SER A 133 -4.22 -12.36 -21.43
CA SER A 133 -4.52 -13.59 -22.20
C SER A 133 -3.38 -14.62 -22.21
N THR A 134 -2.13 -14.15 -22.20
CA THR A 134 -0.94 -15.01 -22.14
C THR A 134 -0.81 -15.68 -20.77
N GLN A 135 -0.96 -14.93 -19.67
CA GLN A 135 -0.95 -15.46 -18.31
C GLN A 135 -2.13 -16.39 -18.06
N ALA A 136 -3.34 -16.02 -18.49
CA ALA A 136 -4.54 -16.85 -18.36
C ALA A 136 -4.39 -18.18 -19.11
N THR A 137 -3.91 -18.14 -20.36
CA THR A 137 -3.63 -19.35 -21.15
C THR A 137 -2.56 -20.21 -20.49
N TYR A 138 -1.44 -19.62 -20.06
CA TYR A 138 -0.38 -20.33 -19.34
C TYR A 138 -0.93 -20.99 -18.08
N GLY A 139 -1.68 -20.24 -17.26
CA GLY A 139 -2.20 -20.71 -15.99
C GLY A 139 -3.13 -21.91 -16.15
N VAL A 140 -4.00 -21.88 -17.14
CA VAL A 140 -4.90 -23.01 -17.44
C VAL A 140 -4.15 -24.23 -17.96
N ASP A 141 -3.09 -24.05 -18.75
CA ASP A 141 -2.27 -25.15 -19.27
C ASP A 141 -1.30 -25.75 -18.23
N HIS A 142 -1.05 -25.06 -17.10
CA HIS A 142 -0.15 -25.48 -16.02
C HIS A 142 -0.86 -25.67 -14.66
N ALA A 143 -2.19 -25.86 -14.69
CA ALA A 143 -3.04 -26.15 -13.52
C ALA A 143 -3.35 -27.64 -13.32
#